data_AF-A0A9N7LP14-F1
#
_entry.id   AF-A0A9N7LP14-F1
#
_cell.length_a   1.000
_cell.length_b   1.000
_cell.length_c   1.000
_cell.angle_alpha   90.00
_cell.angle_beta   90.00
_cell.angle_gamma   90.00
#
_symmetry.space_group_name_H-M   'P 1'
#
loop_
_entity.id
_entity.type
_entity.pdbx_description
1 polymer ?
#
loop_
_entity_poly.entity_id
_entity_poly.type
_entity_poly.pdbx_seq_one_letter_code
_entity_poly.pdbx_strand_id
1 'polypeptide(L)'
;MPQSIEFTWNGSQWVREMTWNWDCLLPDGTIEYNPAKSISVYTPGDYGILTGVFHTNIYSGACKGNVDMPLSAKPVAVPVS
;
A
#
# COMPACT_ATOMS: atom_id res chain seq x y z
N MET A 1 -1.72 -20.50 6.40
CA MET A 1 -0.89 -20.09 5.24
C MET A 1 -1.12 -18.60 5.03
N PRO A 2 -0.08 -17.78 4.77
CA PRO A 2 -0.28 -16.38 4.43
C PRO A 2 -1.07 -16.30 3.11
N GLN A 3 -2.01 -15.35 3.03
CA GLN A 3 -2.75 -15.09 1.80
C GLN A 3 -1.81 -14.44 0.76
N SER A 4 -1.99 -14.80 -0.51
CA SER A 4 -1.32 -14.13 -1.61
C SER A 4 -1.75 -12.67 -1.72
N ILE A 5 -0.81 -11.80 -2.08
CA ILE A 5 -1.07 -10.40 -2.39
C ILE A 5 -1.03 -10.25 -3.90
N GLU A 6 -2.14 -9.80 -4.48
CA GLU A 6 -2.30 -9.68 -5.94
C GLU A 6 -2.25 -8.22 -6.39
N PHE A 7 -1.58 -7.99 -7.51
CA PHE A 7 -1.52 -6.70 -8.20
C PHE A 7 -2.03 -6.88 -9.64
N THR A 8 -2.73 -5.88 -10.16
CA THR A 8 -3.19 -5.82 -11.55
C THR A 8 -2.31 -4.89 -12.35
N TRP A 9 -1.87 -5.33 -13.53
CA TRP A 9 -1.15 -4.48 -14.47
C TRP A 9 -2.14 -3.58 -15.23
N ASN A 10 -1.90 -2.26 -15.21
CA ASN A 10 -2.77 -1.28 -15.88
C ASN A 10 -2.26 -0.82 -17.26
N GLY A 11 -1.19 -1.43 -17.78
CA GLY A 11 -0.51 -0.99 -19.01
C GLY A 11 0.82 -0.27 -18.76
N SER A 12 1.05 0.26 -17.56
CA SER A 12 2.29 0.98 -17.19
C SER A 12 2.77 0.75 -15.75
N GLN A 13 1.86 0.35 -14.86
CA GLN A 13 2.11 0.19 -13.43
C GLN A 13 1.37 -1.03 -12.89
N TRP A 14 1.93 -1.62 -11.84
CA TRP A 14 1.26 -2.61 -11.00
C TRP A 14 0.45 -1.90 -9.94
N VAL A 15 -0.86 -2.16 -9.90
CA VAL A 15 -1.81 -1.49 -9.01
C VAL A 15 -2.51 -2.50 -8.12
N ARG A 16 -2.68 -2.16 -6.85
CA ARG A 16 -3.52 -2.90 -5.92
C ARG A 16 -4.36 -1.92 -5.12
N GLU A 17 -5.66 -2.19 -5.04
CA GLU A 17 -6.57 -1.45 -4.18
C GLU A 17 -7.06 -2.33 -3.02
N MET A 18 -7.30 -1.73 -1.87
CA MET A 18 -7.97 -2.42 -0.75
C MET A 18 -8.81 -1.45 0.08
N THR A 19 -9.91 -1.95 0.63
CA THR A 19 -10.73 -1.26 1.63
C THR A 19 -10.58 -1.99 2.95
N TRP A 20 -10.36 -1.24 4.03
CA TRP A 20 -10.09 -1.76 5.37
C TRP A 20 -10.39 -0.69 6.42
N ASN A 21 -10.22 -1.01 7.71
CA ASN A 21 -10.31 -0.02 8.78
C ASN A 21 -8.92 0.31 9.30
N TRP A 22 -8.56 1.60 9.28
CA TRP A 22 -7.35 2.13 9.87
C TRP A 22 -7.42 2.08 11.39
N ASP A 23 -6.39 1.53 12.01
CA ASP A 23 -6.23 1.50 13.46
C ASP A 23 -5.72 2.87 13.93
N CYS A 24 -6.64 3.71 14.41
CA CYS A 24 -6.34 5.04 14.93
C CYS A 24 -6.10 4.96 16.45
N LEU A 25 -4.83 5.03 16.86
CA LEU A 25 -4.47 5.09 18.28
C LEU A 25 -4.73 6.51 18.83
N LEU A 26 -5.64 6.62 19.79
CA LEU A 26 -5.98 7.87 20.46
C LEU A 26 -4.99 8.20 21.61
N PRO A 27 -4.91 9.46 22.06
CA PRO A 27 -3.99 9.87 23.13
C PRO A 27 -4.20 9.16 24.47
N ASP A 28 -5.40 8.64 24.73
CA ASP A 28 -5.74 7.87 25.93
C ASP A 28 -5.36 6.37 25.84
N GLY A 29 -4.80 5.95 24.70
CA GLY A 29 -4.38 4.58 24.44
C GLY A 29 -5.47 3.67 23.85
N THR A 30 -6.69 4.18 23.64
CA THR A 30 -7.75 3.42 22.96
C THR A 30 -7.55 3.42 21.44
N ILE A 31 -8.10 2.42 20.74
CA ILE A 31 -8.04 2.31 19.28
C ILE A 31 -9.43 2.57 18.69
N GLU A 32 -9.53 3.56 17.82
CA GLU A 32 -10.68 3.80 16.96
C GLU A 32 -10.42 3.18 15.58
N TYR A 33 -11.38 2.43 15.04
CA TYR A 33 -11.27 1.81 13.72
C TYR A 33 -11.96 2.69 12.68
N ASN A 34 -11.18 3.26 11.75
CA ASN A 34 -11.69 4.26 10.81
C ASN A 34 -11.72 3.74 9.38
N PRO A 35 -12.85 3.86 8.65
CA PRO A 35 -12.95 3.34 7.30
C PRO A 35 -11.92 4.01 6.37
N ALA A 36 -11.18 3.18 5.64
CA ALA A 36 -10.09 3.63 4.78
C ALA A 36 -10.03 2.85 3.47
N LYS A 37 -9.49 3.51 2.44
CA LYS A 37 -9.11 2.88 1.17
C LYS A 37 -7.65 3.15 0.89
N SER A 38 -6.93 2.11 0.51
CA SER A 38 -5.53 2.22 0.09
C SER A 38 -5.33 1.81 -1.36
N ILE A 39 -4.37 2.46 -2.01
CA ILE A 39 -3.90 2.13 -3.35
C ILE A 39 -2.38 2.01 -3.28
N SER A 40 -1.87 0.83 -3.60
CA SER A 40 -0.45 0.60 -3.87
C SER A 40 -0.20 0.70 -5.37
N VAL A 41 0.78 1.50 -5.76
CA VAL A 41 1.24 1.58 -7.16
C VAL A 41 2.73 1.32 -7.19
N TYR A 42 3.15 0.46 -8.11
CA TYR A 42 4.56 0.21 -8.46
C TYR A 42 4.78 0.48 -9.94
N THR A 43 5.74 1.35 -10.23
CA THR A 43 6.22 1.64 -11.59
C THR A 43 7.51 0.86 -11.82
N PRO A 44 7.62 0.08 -12.91
CA PRO A 44 8.87 -0.56 -13.30
C PRO A 44 9.95 0.47 -13.61
N GLY A 45 11.14 0.26 -13.06
CA GLY A 45 12.36 0.99 -13.35
C GLY A 45 13.48 0.05 -13.81
N ASP A 46 14.69 0.59 -13.87
CA ASP A 46 15.86 -0.15 -14.36
C ASP A 46 16.19 -1.36 -13.47
N TYR A 47 16.81 -2.37 -14.08
CA TYR A 47 17.27 -3.59 -13.40
C TYR A 47 16.19 -4.33 -12.60
N GLY A 48 14.91 -4.17 -12.98
CA GLY A 48 13.78 -4.79 -12.31
C GLY A 48 13.40 -4.16 -10.97
N ILE A 49 13.96 -2.99 -10.63
CA ILE A 49 13.55 -2.24 -9.44
C ILE A 49 12.17 -1.64 -9.71
N LEU A 50 11.27 -1.77 -8.75
CA LEU A 50 9.97 -1.12 -8.76
C LEU A 50 9.97 0.01 -7.74
N THR A 51 9.45 1.17 -8.12
CA THR A 51 9.25 2.31 -7.20
C THR A 51 7.82 2.80 -7.24
N GLY A 52 7.31 3.33 -6.14
CA GLY A 52 6.01 3.98 -6.16
C GLY A 52 5.53 4.44 -4.80
N VAL A 53 4.22 4.33 -4.57
CA VAL A 53 3.57 4.87 -3.37
C VAL A 53 2.47 3.94 -2.90
N PHE A 54 2.33 3.84 -1.58
CA PHE A 54 1.13 3.38 -0.91
C PHE A 54 0.39 4.60 -0.39
N HIS A 55 -0.69 4.96 -1.08
CA HIS A 55 -1.58 6.03 -0.66
C HIS A 55 -2.74 5.42 0.14
N THR A 56 -3.05 6.01 1.29
CA THR A 56 -4.25 5.66 2.07
C THR A 56 -5.07 6.91 2.34
N ASN A 57 -6.38 6.82 2.08
CA ASN A 57 -7.35 7.83 2.46
C ASN A 57 -8.24 7.29 3.58
N ILE A 58 -8.28 7.99 4.71
CA ILE A 58 -9.06 7.67 5.90
C ILE A 58 -10.28 8.60 5.92
N TYR A 59 -11.46 8.04 5.73
CA TYR A 59 -12.64 8.82 5.34
C TYR A 59 -13.30 9.58 6.50
N SER A 60 -13.15 9.08 7.73
CA SER A 60 -13.83 9.61 8.93
C SER A 60 -13.08 9.27 10.21
N GLY A 61 -13.56 9.81 11.33
CA GLY A 61 -13.01 9.54 12.66
C GLY A 61 -11.84 10.45 13.03
N ALA A 62 -11.21 10.18 14.18
CA ALA A 62 -10.13 11.00 14.71
C ALA A 62 -8.89 11.06 13.78
N CYS A 63 -8.63 9.99 13.03
CA CYS A 63 -7.50 9.92 12.09
C CYS A 63 -7.87 10.30 10.65
N LYS A 64 -9.01 10.97 10.42
CA LYS A 64 -9.41 11.42 9.08
C LYS A 64 -8.28 12.20 8.40
N GLY A 65 -7.91 11.78 7.20
CA GLY A 65 -6.80 12.37 6.45
C GLY A 65 -6.18 11.38 5.49
N ASN A 66 -4.93 11.63 5.11
CA ASN A 66 -4.22 10.86 4.11
C ASN A 66 -2.84 10.47 4.62
N VAL A 67 -2.39 9.27 4.24
CA VAL A 67 -1.06 8.76 4.51
C VAL A 67 -0.43 8.34 3.18
N ASP A 68 0.75 8.89 2.89
CA ASP A 68 1.56 8.52 1.74
C ASP A 68 2.86 7.87 2.21
N MET A 69 3.08 6.62 1.81
CA MET A 69 4.31 5.89 2.08
C MET A 69 5.04 5.57 0.78
N PRO A 70 6.24 6.13 0.54
CA PRO A 70 7.06 5.75 -0.61
C PRO A 70 7.42 4.27 -0.55
N LEU A 71 7.35 3.60 -1.71
CA LEU A 71 7.64 2.17 -1.86
C LEU A 71 8.83 1.95 -2.77
N SER A 72 9.63 0.93 -2.46
CA SER A 72 10.65 0.37 -3.33
C SER A 72 10.66 -1.15 -3.18
N ALA A 73 10.69 -1.87 -4.29
CA ALA A 73 10.83 -3.32 -4.32
C ALA A 73 11.92 -3.71 -5.33
N LYS A 74 12.70 -4.74 -5.01
CA LYS A 74 13.69 -5.31 -5.91
C LYS A 74 13.63 -6.84 -5.87
N PRO A 75 13.94 -7.53 -6.98
CA PRO A 75 14.11 -8.97 -6.97
C PRO A 75 15.17 -9.39 -5.95
N VAL A 76 14.90 -10.45 -5.18
CA VAL A 76 15.87 -11.01 -4.21
C VAL A 76 16.90 -11.91 -4.91
N ALA A 77 16.57 -12.47 -6.08
CA ALA A 77 17.46 -13.25 -6.93
C ALA A 77 17.29 -12.85 -8.40
N VAL A 78 18.40 -12.75 -9.13
CA VAL A 78 18.40 -12.61 -10.60
C VAL A 78 17.85 -13.91 -11.18
N PRO A 79 16.97 -13.89 -12.21
CA PRO A 79 16.61 -15.11 -12.91
C PRO A 79 17.90 -15.76 -13.42
N VAL A 80 18.20 -16.98 -12.97
CA VAL A 80 19.18 -17.83 -13.66
C VAL A 80 18.56 -18.14 -15.02
N SER A 81 19.13 -17.54 -16.06
CA SER A 81 18.85 -17.85 -17.47
C SER A 81 19.27 -19.28 -17.81
#